data_AF-A0A1H3DM52-F1
#
_entry.id   AF-A0A1H3DM52-F1
#
_cell.length_a   1.000
_cell.length_b   1.000
_cell.length_c   1.000
_cell.angle_alpha   90.00
_cell.angle_beta   90.00
_cell.angle_gamma   90.00
#
_symmetry.space_group_name_H-M   'P 1'
#
loop_
_entity.id
_entity.type
_entity.pdbx_description
1 polymer ?
#
loop_
_entity_poly.entity_id
_entity_poly.type
_entity_poly.pdbx_seq_one_letter_code
_entity_poly.pdbx_strand_id
1 'polypeptide(L)'
;MTTWLLNAAHIKAVPGRKTDVKDAEWIAQLLEHGLLSPSFVPPPDIRRLRMLTRYRVQLMGDRTRDTIRLELMLEDASISSPRSPPTSPRPRPGRCWAR
;
A
#
# COMPACT_ATOMS: atom_id res chain seq x y z
N MET A 1 -9.90 -11.88 29.32
CA MET A 1 -10.41 -10.58 28.86
C MET A 1 -10.49 -10.61 27.34
N THR A 2 -11.65 -10.31 26.75
CA THR A 2 -11.87 -10.42 25.31
C THR A 2 -11.62 -9.06 24.67
N THR A 3 -10.60 -8.95 23.81
CA THR A 3 -10.23 -7.70 23.13
C THR A 3 -10.95 -7.59 21.79
N TRP A 4 -11.71 -6.53 21.56
CA TRP A 4 -12.42 -6.30 20.30
C TRP A 4 -11.63 -5.36 19.39
N LEU A 5 -11.46 -5.73 18.12
CA LEU A 5 -10.90 -4.84 17.11
C LEU A 5 -12.07 -4.10 16.44
N LEU A 6 -12.04 -2.77 16.42
CA LEU A 6 -13.10 -1.95 15.82
C LEU A 6 -12.55 -1.16 14.63
N ASN A 7 -13.37 -0.99 13.59
CA ASN A 7 -12.98 -0.23 12.41
C ASN A 7 -13.00 1.28 12.72
N ALA A 8 -11.87 1.96 12.52
CA ALA A 8 -11.76 3.40 12.72
C ALA A 8 -12.72 4.21 11.83
N ALA A 9 -13.10 3.70 10.66
CA ALA A 9 -14.08 4.36 9.79
C ALA A 9 -15.48 4.46 10.43
N HIS A 10 -15.85 3.50 11.28
CA HIS A 10 -17.12 3.55 12.02
C HIS A 10 -17.08 4.51 13.22
N ILE A 11 -15.88 4.81 13.72
CA ILE A 11 -15.67 5.68 14.90
C ILE A 11 -15.44 7.14 14.47
N LYS A 12 -15.07 7.37 13.20
CA LYS A 12 -14.61 8.68 12.73
C LYS A 12 -15.76 9.63 12.42
N ALA A 13 -16.29 10.28 13.45
CA ALA A 13 -17.16 11.43 13.33
C ALA A 13 -17.10 12.37 14.56
N VAL A 14 -15.91 12.84 14.97
CA VAL A 14 -15.85 13.89 16.01
C VAL A 14 -14.70 14.88 15.76
N PRO A 15 -14.98 16.17 15.48
CA PRO A 15 -14.00 17.23 15.59
C PRO A 15 -13.77 17.55 17.09
N GLY A 16 -12.58 17.25 17.59
CA GLY A 16 -12.24 17.47 19.00
C GLY A 16 -10.95 16.75 19.38
N ARG A 17 -10.24 17.28 20.39
CA ARG A 17 -8.90 16.85 20.80
C ARG A 17 -8.93 15.39 21.29
N LYS A 18 -8.57 14.47 20.40
CA LYS A 18 -8.51 13.03 20.61
C LYS A 18 -7.53 12.69 21.74
N THR A 19 -8.01 12.11 22.84
CA THR A 19 -7.17 11.58 23.92
C THR A 19 -7.56 10.13 24.15
N ASP A 20 -6.60 9.21 24.11
CA ASP A 20 -6.85 7.74 24.11
C ASP A 20 -7.75 7.27 25.27
N VAL A 21 -7.70 7.95 26.43
CA VAL A 21 -8.54 7.65 27.60
C VAL A 21 -10.01 7.99 27.36
N LYS A 22 -10.30 9.22 26.89
CA LYS A 22 -11.68 9.65 26.61
C LYS A 22 -12.29 8.90 25.43
N ASP A 23 -11.47 8.53 24.46
CA ASP A 23 -11.93 7.71 23.33
C ASP A 23 -12.29 6.29 23.79
N ALA A 24 -11.51 5.69 24.70
CA ALA A 24 -11.80 4.37 25.23
C ALA A 24 -13.10 4.36 26.05
N GLU A 25 -13.32 5.39 26.88
CA GLU A 25 -14.58 5.59 27.61
C GLU A 25 -15.78 5.74 26.66
N TRP A 26 -15.64 6.56 25.61
CA TRP A 26 -16.70 6.75 24.63
C TRP A 26 -17.01 5.49 23.81
N ILE A 27 -15.97 4.75 23.41
CA ILE A 27 -16.12 3.45 22.72
C ILE A 27 -16.79 2.43 23.63
N ALA A 28 -16.48 2.41 24.93
CA ALA A 28 -17.13 1.51 25.89
C ALA A 28 -18.62 1.82 26.04
N GLN A 29 -19.00 3.10 26.12
CA GLN A 29 -20.42 3.50 26.16
C GLN A 29 -21.17 3.08 24.89
N LEU A 30 -20.56 3.28 23.71
CA LEU A 30 -21.13 2.83 22.44
C LEU A 30 -21.28 1.30 22.37
N LEU A 31 -20.38 0.57 23.02
CA LEU A 31 -20.42 -0.89 23.12
C LEU A 31 -21.58 -1.37 23.99
N GLU A 32 -21.79 -0.75 25.15
CA GLU A 32 -22.89 -1.06 26.07
C GLU A 32 -24.26 -0.81 25.43
N HIS A 33 -24.36 0.23 24.59
CA HIS A 33 -25.55 0.51 23.80
C HIS A 33 -25.72 -0.38 22.56
N GLY A 34 -24.79 -1.30 22.29
CA GLY A 34 -24.86 -2.23 21.15
C GLY A 34 -24.70 -1.57 19.78
N LEU A 35 -24.16 -0.35 19.72
CA LEU A 35 -24.00 0.43 18.49
C LEU A 35 -22.73 0.06 17.71
N LEU A 36 -21.86 -0.77 18.29
CA LEU A 36 -20.59 -1.18 17.71
C LEU A 36 -20.59 -2.68 17.36
N SER A 37 -20.22 -2.98 16.12
CA SER A 37 -19.95 -4.34 15.66
C SER A 37 -18.44 -4.58 15.61
N PRO A 38 -17.94 -5.69 16.17
CA PRO A 38 -16.53 -6.05 16.06
C PRO A 38 -16.14 -6.22 14.59
N SER A 39 -14.97 -5.71 14.24
CA SER A 39 -14.43 -5.88 12.89
C SER A 39 -14.06 -7.35 12.66
N PHE A 40 -14.27 -7.80 11.42
CA PHE A 40 -13.96 -9.16 11.04
C PHE A 40 -12.45 -9.41 11.08
N VAL A 41 -12.02 -10.25 12.02
CA VAL A 41 -10.65 -10.76 12.10
C VAL A 41 -10.67 -12.21 11.58
N PRO A 42 -9.98 -12.52 10.47
CA PRO A 42 -9.97 -13.88 9.95
C PRO A 42 -9.27 -14.85 10.93
N PRO A 43 -9.68 -16.14 10.94
CA PRO A 43 -9.07 -17.16 11.77
C PRO A 43 -7.56 -17.32 11.48
N PRO A 44 -6.78 -17.89 12.43
CA PRO A 44 -5.33 -17.91 12.38
C PRO A 44 -4.77 -18.57 11.10
N ASP A 45 -5.45 -19.59 10.57
CA ASP A 45 -5.01 -20.30 9.36
C ASP A 45 -5.08 -19.41 8.12
N ILE A 46 -6.18 -18.67 7.97
CA ILE A 46 -6.36 -17.71 6.87
C ILE A 46 -5.37 -16.54 7.02
N ARG A 47 -5.06 -16.11 8.25
CA ARG A 47 -4.04 -15.09 8.50
C ARG A 47 -2.65 -15.53 8.05
N ARG A 48 -2.28 -16.79 8.34
CA ARG A 48 -0.99 -17.37 7.89
C ARG A 48 -0.90 -17.40 6.36
N LEU A 49 -1.95 -17.86 5.68
CA LEU A 49 -1.98 -17.85 4.21
C LEU A 49 -1.88 -16.43 3.63
N ARG A 50 -2.61 -15.47 4.21
CA ARG A 50 -2.55 -14.06 3.79
C ARG A 50 -1.18 -13.42 4.02
N MET A 51 -0.46 -13.83 5.07
CA MET A 51 0.90 -13.36 5.31
C MET A 51 1.83 -13.81 4.18
N LEU A 52 1.75 -15.07 3.76
CA LEU A 52 2.57 -15.62 2.67
C LEU A 52 2.28 -14.92 1.33
N THR A 53 1.00 -14.71 1.00
CA THR A 53 0.65 -14.03 -0.27
C THR A 53 1.09 -12.57 -0.29
N ARG A 54 0.95 -11.85 0.83
CA ARG A 54 1.46 -10.48 0.97
C ARG A 54 2.98 -10.42 0.86
N TYR A 55 3.67 -11.35 1.52
CA TYR A 55 5.13 -11.43 1.46
C TYR A 55 5.62 -11.68 0.04
N ARG A 56 4.96 -12.56 -0.71
CA ARG A 56 5.25 -12.78 -2.14
C ARG A 56 5.08 -11.48 -2.95
N VAL A 57 3.97 -10.76 -2.77
CA VAL A 57 3.72 -9.50 -3.49
C VAL A 57 4.79 -8.46 -3.15
N GLN A 58 5.19 -8.38 -1.87
CA GLN A 58 6.28 -7.50 -1.45
C GLN A 58 7.59 -7.84 -2.16
N LEU A 59 8.00 -9.13 -2.15
CA LEU A 59 9.22 -9.58 -2.82
C LEU A 59 9.20 -9.30 -4.34
N MET A 60 8.04 -9.44 -4.97
CA MET A 60 7.88 -9.08 -6.38
C MET A 60 8.06 -7.58 -6.62
N GLY A 61 7.52 -6.75 -5.73
CA GLY A 61 7.74 -5.30 -5.75
C GLY A 61 9.21 -4.95 -5.56
N ASP A 62 9.87 -5.56 -4.59
CA ASP A 62 11.29 -5.33 -4.28
C ASP A 62 12.19 -5.72 -5.46
N ARG A 63 11.97 -6.91 -6.05
CA ARG A 63 12.66 -7.33 -7.28
C ARG A 63 12.51 -6.32 -8.42
N THR A 64 11.32 -5.76 -8.58
CA THR A 64 11.04 -4.78 -9.64
C THR A 64 11.81 -3.48 -9.38
N ARG A 65 11.82 -2.99 -8.13
CA ARG A 65 12.59 -1.81 -7.73
C ARG A 65 14.08 -2.00 -7.90
N ASP A 66 14.60 -3.17 -7.52
CA ASP A 66 16.02 -3.48 -7.65
C ASP A 66 16.44 -3.56 -9.12
N THR A 67 15.59 -4.15 -9.98
CA THR A 67 15.86 -4.17 -11.43
C THR A 67 15.94 -2.76 -11.99
N ILE A 68 14.99 -1.88 -11.65
CA ILE A 68 14.98 -0.48 -12.09
C ILE A 68 16.21 0.27 -11.54
N ARG A 69 16.56 0.07 -10.27
CA ARG A 69 17.74 0.68 -9.66
C ARG A 69 19.01 0.27 -10.39
N LEU A 70 19.17 -1.02 -10.68
CA LEU A 70 20.33 -1.53 -11.41
C LEU A 70 20.41 -0.97 -12.83
N GLU A 71 19.27 -0.84 -13.51
CA GLU A 71 19.19 -0.25 -14.85
C GLU A 71 19.67 1.21 -14.84
N LEU A 72 19.16 2.02 -13.91
CA LEU A 72 19.60 3.41 -13.74
C LEU A 72 21.11 3.51 -13.42
N MET A 73 21.62 2.65 -12.53
CA MET A 73 23.05 2.62 -12.20
C MET A 73 23.93 2.25 -13.40
N LEU A 74 23.45 1.37 -14.29
CA LEU A 74 24.18 0.98 -15.51
C LEU A 74 24.14 2.09 -16.57
N GLU A 75 22.99 2.78 -16.70
CA GLU A 75 22.85 3.96 -17.57
C GLU A 75 23.78 5.09 -17.13
N ASP A 76 23.85 5.38 -15.82
CA ASP A 76 24.77 6.38 -15.25
C ASP A 76 26.25 6.01 -15.52
N ALA A 77 26.57 4.72 -15.50
CA ALA A 77 27.90 4.21 -15.82
C ALA A 77 28.19 4.17 -17.34
N SER A 78 27.26 4.59 -18.20
CA SER A 78 27.36 4.54 -19.67
C SER A 78 27.48 3.12 -20.25
N ILE A 79 27.05 2.09 -19.51
CA ILE A 79 27.12 0.68 -19.91
C ILE A 79 25.77 0.27 -20.49
N SER A 80 25.76 -0.31 -21.70
CA SER A 80 24.52 -0.77 -22.32
C SER A 80 23.88 -1.92 -21.52
N SER A 81 22.67 -1.69 -21.01
CA SER A 81 21.81 -2.71 -20.41
C SER A 81 21.32 -3.69 -21.49
N PRO A 82 21.34 -5.01 -21.26
CA PRO A 82 20.87 -6.00 -22.23
C PRO A 82 19.35 -5.97 -22.47
N ARG A 83 18.59 -5.14 -21.73
CA ARG A 83 17.13 -5.05 -21.84
C ARG A 83 16.63 -3.73 -22.45
N SER A 84 17.53 -2.77 -22.72
CA SER A 84 17.16 -1.59 -23.51
C SER A 84 16.89 -2.02 -24.96
N PRO A 85 15.73 -1.70 -25.57
CA PRO A 85 15.60 -1.79 -27.02
C PRO A 85 16.68 -0.89 -27.63
N PRO A 86 17.22 -1.22 -28.82
CA PRO A 86 18.29 -0.43 -29.40
C PRO A 86 17.86 1.03 -29.48
N THR A 87 18.54 1.89 -28.72
CA THR A 87 18.43 3.35 -28.79
C THR A 87 19.06 3.80 -30.10
N SER A 88 18.41 3.45 -31.22
CA SER A 88 18.57 4.24 -32.43
C SER A 88 17.83 5.55 -32.19
N PRO A 89 18.40 6.71 -32.56
CA PRO A 89 17.66 7.95 -32.54
C PRO A 89 16.54 7.79 -33.57
N ARG A 90 15.29 7.67 -33.12
CA ARG A 90 14.15 7.80 -34.03
C ARG A 90 14.26 9.18 -34.68
N PRO A 91 14.25 9.30 -36.02
CA PRO A 91 14.19 10.61 -36.65
C PRO A 91 12.89 11.27 -36.21
N ARG A 92 12.98 12.51 -35.72
CA ARG A 92 11.81 13.32 -35.34
C ARG A 92 10.91 13.41 -36.58
N PRO A 93 9.65 12.94 -36.53
CA PRO A 93 8.75 13.19 -37.65
C PRO A 93 8.54 14.70 -37.71
N GLY A 94 8.80 15.22 -38.91
CA GLY A 94 8.71 16.63 -39.23
C GLY A 94 7.39 17.25 -38.79
N ARG A 95 7.50 18.51 -38.39
CA ARG A 95 6.37 19.43 -38.23
C ARG A 95 5.60 19.48 -39.55
N CYS A 96 4.48 18.78 -39.63
CA CYS A 96 3.52 18.88 -40.73
C CYS A 96 2.11 18.99 -40.14
N TRP A 97 1.84 20.10 -39.47
CA TRP A 97 0.50 20.67 -39.39
C TRP A 97 0.63 22.15 -39.71
N ALA A 98 0.70 22.41 -41.01
CA ALA A 98 0.54 23.72 -41.60
C ALA A 98 -0.71 23.65 -42.49
N ARG A 99 -1.82 24.15 -41.97
CA ARG A 99 -2.89 24.94 -42.60
C ARG A 99 -4.20 24.75 -41.85
#